data_AF-A0A936G4N1-F1
#
_entry.id   AF-A0A936G4N1-F1
#
_cell.length_a   1.000
_cell.length_b   1.000
_cell.length_c   1.000
_cell.angle_alpha   90.00
_cell.angle_beta   90.00
_cell.angle_gamma   90.00
#
_symmetry.space_group_name_H-M   'P 1'
#
loop_
_entity.id
_entity.type
_entity.pdbx_description
1 polymer ?
#
loop_
_entity_poly.entity_id
_entity_poly.type
_entity_poly.pdbx_seq_one_letter_code
_entity_poly.pdbx_strand_id
1 'polypeptide(L)'
;MEIGFSKNGISSPGGGWGGGYHEDELPQPDMNEYVRVIAENVIAGCKKRGLTLPHLHLEPGRSLVARAGVAIYRVGAVKRRGDKVWILTDAPAKSRGRGV
;
A
#
# COMPACT_ATOMS: atom_id res chain seq x y z
N MET A 1 -14.32 28.70 2.83
CA MET A 1 -12.92 28.30 2.59
C MET A 1 -12.89 27.66 1.22
N GLU A 2 -12.66 28.48 0.19
CA GLU A 2 -12.61 28.03 -1.19
C GLU A 2 -11.25 27.38 -1.40
N ILE A 3 -11.20 26.06 -1.59
CA ILE A 3 -9.97 25.35 -1.88
C ILE A 3 -9.63 25.72 -3.32
N GLY A 4 -8.90 26.82 -3.50
CA GLY A 4 -8.51 27.33 -4.80
C GLY A 4 -7.58 26.34 -5.49
N PHE A 5 -8.17 25.44 -6.30
CA PHE A 5 -7.40 24.75 -7.33
C PHE A 5 -6.95 25.82 -8.32
N SER A 6 -5.67 26.15 -8.30
CA SER A 6 -5.08 27.03 -9.31
C SER A 6 -5.28 26.40 -10.69
N LYS A 7 -5.24 27.22 -11.75
CA LYS A 7 -5.43 26.79 -13.15
C LYS A 7 -4.49 25.68 -13.63
N ASN A 8 -3.57 25.18 -12.81
CA ASN A 8 -2.67 24.04 -13.05
C ASN A 8 -2.36 23.26 -11.73
N GLY A 9 -3.33 23.14 -10.82
CA GLY A 9 -3.11 22.50 -9.52
C GLY A 9 -2.73 21.02 -9.62
N ILE A 10 -1.78 20.57 -8.80
CA ILE A 10 -1.46 19.16 -8.60
C ILE A 10 -2.33 18.61 -7.48
N SER A 11 -2.93 17.44 -7.69
CA SER A 11 -3.67 16.71 -6.66
C SER A 11 -3.03 15.34 -6.45
N SER A 12 -2.61 15.06 -5.21
CA SER A 12 -2.11 13.74 -4.79
C SER A 12 -3.05 13.17 -3.72
N PRO A 13 -3.86 12.13 -4.01
CA PRO A 13 -4.54 11.37 -2.97
C PRO A 13 -3.58 10.49 -2.14
N GLY A 14 -2.31 10.40 -2.56
CA GLY A 14 -1.25 9.63 -1.91
C GLY A 14 -1.18 8.18 -2.42
N GLY A 15 -0.58 7.31 -1.61
CA GLY A 15 -0.48 5.87 -1.84
C GLY A 15 -1.60 5.07 -1.18
N GLY A 16 -1.28 3.88 -0.66
CA GLY A 16 -2.23 3.03 0.09
C GLY A 16 -2.72 1.80 -0.67
N TRP A 17 -2.29 1.62 -1.92
CA TRP A 17 -2.49 0.37 -2.63
C TRP A 17 -1.72 -0.78 -1.93
N GLY A 18 -2.46 -1.73 -1.36
CA GLY A 18 -1.93 -3.00 -0.85
C GLY A 18 -1.84 -4.09 -1.90
N GLY A 19 -0.73 -4.83 -1.92
CA GLY A 19 -0.64 -6.10 -2.64
C GLY A 19 -0.98 -7.27 -1.73
N GLY A 20 -1.50 -8.35 -2.32
CA GLY A 20 -1.71 -9.63 -1.63
C GLY A 20 -0.43 -10.15 -0.98
N TYR A 21 -0.55 -10.56 0.26
CA TYR A 21 0.48 -11.20 1.08
C TYR A 21 0.37 -12.72 1.05
N HIS A 22 -0.85 -13.24 0.84
CA HIS A 22 -1.14 -14.67 0.79
C HIS A 22 -1.51 -15.11 -0.63
N GLU A 23 -1.37 -16.42 -0.88
CA GLU A 23 -1.62 -17.00 -2.21
C GLU A 23 -3.10 -16.94 -2.61
N ASP A 24 -4.01 -16.96 -1.65
CA ASP A 24 -5.46 -16.82 -1.83
C ASP A 24 -5.89 -15.38 -2.18
N GLU A 25 -4.99 -14.40 -2.04
CA GLU A 25 -5.20 -13.00 -2.44
C GLU A 25 -4.69 -12.73 -3.88
N LEU A 26 -4.34 -13.78 -4.62
CA LEU A 26 -3.90 -13.70 -6.02
C LEU A 26 -5.01 -14.17 -6.98
N PRO A 27 -5.12 -13.56 -8.18
CA PRO A 27 -4.27 -12.48 -8.71
C PRO A 27 -4.60 -11.11 -8.08
N GLN A 28 -3.60 -10.23 -8.03
CA GLN A 28 -3.82 -8.87 -7.54
C GLN A 28 -4.78 -8.10 -8.48
N PRO A 29 -5.58 -7.16 -7.97
CA PRO A 29 -6.38 -6.26 -8.78
C PRO A 29 -5.51 -5.54 -9.83
N ASP A 30 -6.05 -5.33 -11.03
CA ASP A 30 -5.31 -4.70 -12.13
C ASP A 30 -4.91 -3.26 -11.78
N MET A 31 -3.65 -2.92 -12.09
CA MET A 31 -3.10 -1.58 -11.90
C MET A 31 -4.00 -0.51 -12.53
N ASN A 32 -4.44 -0.77 -13.75
CA ASN A 32 -5.15 0.19 -14.57
C ASN A 32 -6.56 0.46 -14.05
N GLU A 33 -7.24 -0.56 -13.51
CA GLU A 33 -8.60 -0.41 -13.00
C GLU A 33 -8.65 0.54 -11.80
N TYR A 34 -7.71 0.42 -10.88
CA TYR A 34 -7.61 1.33 -9.73
C TYR A 34 -7.35 2.78 -10.16
N VAL A 35 -6.38 2.98 -11.06
CA VAL A 35 -6.06 4.31 -11.59
C VAL A 35 -7.29 4.92 -12.26
N ARG A 36 -8.03 4.11 -13.04
CA ARG A 36 -9.28 4.52 -13.68
C ARG A 36 -10.31 4.97 -12.64
N VAL A 37 -10.58 4.18 -11.61
CA VAL A 37 -11.58 4.50 -10.59
C VAL A 37 -11.24 5.81 -9.87
N ILE A 38 -9.97 6.03 -9.52
CA ILE A 38 -9.57 7.30 -8.89
C ILE A 38 -9.77 8.47 -9.85
N ALA A 39 -9.29 8.34 -11.09
CA ALA A 39 -9.42 9.39 -12.09
C ALA A 39 -10.90 9.75 -12.35
N GLU A 40 -11.77 8.75 -12.50
CA GLU A 40 -13.22 8.95 -12.69
C GLU A 40 -13.85 9.70 -11.51
N ASN A 41 -13.49 9.35 -10.27
CA ASN A 41 -13.98 10.03 -9.08
C ASN A 41 -13.50 11.49 -8.99
N VAL A 42 -12.23 11.75 -9.34
CA VAL A 42 -11.68 13.11 -9.41
C VAL A 42 -12.41 13.93 -10.48
N ILE A 43 -12.59 13.36 -11.68
CA ILE A 43 -13.29 14.01 -12.78
C ILE A 43 -14.74 14.34 -12.39
N ALA A 44 -15.47 13.38 -11.82
CA ALA A 44 -16.85 13.59 -11.37
C ALA A 44 -16.92 14.65 -10.27
N GLY A 45 -15.98 14.62 -9.32
CA GLY A 45 -15.88 15.58 -8.23
C GLY A 45 -15.63 17.01 -8.70
N CYS A 46 -14.74 17.20 -9.67
CA CYS A 46 -14.43 18.48 -10.30
C CYS A 46 -15.62 19.00 -11.12
N LYS A 47 -16.20 18.16 -11.99
CA LYS A 47 -17.37 18.52 -12.80
C LYS A 47 -18.54 19.01 -11.94
N LYS A 48 -18.86 18.29 -10.86
CA LYS A 48 -19.95 18.67 -9.94
C LYS A 48 -19.74 20.04 -9.28
N ARG A 49 -18.49 20.50 -9.14
CA ARG A 49 -18.11 21.73 -8.43
C ARG A 49 -17.65 22.85 -9.36
N GLY A 50 -17.70 22.65 -10.68
CA GLY A 50 -17.21 23.63 -11.66
C GLY A 50 -15.70 23.87 -11.56
N LEU A 51 -14.93 22.93 -11.01
CA LEU A 51 -13.49 23.05 -10.84
C LEU A 51 -12.76 22.59 -12.10
N THR A 52 -11.64 23.22 -12.42
CA THR A 52 -10.71 22.73 -13.43
C THR A 52 -10.12 21.38 -13.01
N LEU A 53 -9.89 20.50 -13.98
CA LEU A 53 -9.25 19.21 -13.70
C LEU A 53 -7.79 19.42 -13.27
N PRO A 54 -7.38 18.87 -12.12
CA PRO A 54 -5.99 18.94 -11.68
C PRO A 54 -5.12 17.91 -12.40
N HIS A 55 -3.80 18.09 -12.32
CA HIS A 55 -2.86 17.03 -12.64
C HIS A 55 -2.85 16.02 -11.47
N LEU A 56 -3.23 14.77 -11.74
CA LEU A 56 -3.33 13.72 -10.73
C LEU A 56 -1.99 12.98 -10.56
N HIS A 57 -1.45 12.98 -9.35
CA HIS A 57 -0.26 12.22 -8.99
C HIS A 57 -0.61 11.10 -8.01
N LEU A 58 -0.12 9.89 -8.28
CA LEU A 58 -0.26 8.74 -7.40
C LEU A 58 1.11 8.37 -6.82
N GLU A 59 1.13 7.99 -5.54
CA GLU A 59 2.36 7.73 -4.80
C GLU A 59 2.44 6.26 -4.35
N PRO A 60 2.57 5.29 -5.29
CA PRO A 60 2.61 3.87 -4.94
C PRO A 60 3.91 3.54 -4.21
N GLY A 61 3.80 3.12 -2.94
CA GLY A 61 4.91 2.58 -2.18
C GLY A 61 4.89 1.07 -2.20
N ARG A 62 4.11 0.49 -1.27
CA ARG A 62 4.08 -0.94 -1.02
C ARG A 62 3.68 -1.77 -2.25
N SER A 63 2.68 -1.34 -3.02
CA SER A 63 2.25 -2.04 -4.24
C SER A 63 3.36 -2.21 -5.26
N LEU A 64 4.35 -1.30 -5.30
CA LEU A 64 5.47 -1.38 -6.23
C LEU A 64 6.58 -2.31 -5.71
N VAL A 65 6.97 -2.18 -4.45
CA VAL A 65 8.20 -2.81 -3.93
C VAL A 65 7.98 -4.09 -3.10
N ALA A 66 6.77 -4.35 -2.59
CA ALA A 66 6.56 -5.40 -1.59
C ALA A 66 6.86 -6.82 -2.08
N ARG A 67 6.71 -7.09 -3.38
CA ARG A 67 7.00 -8.40 -3.98
C ARG A 67 8.34 -8.46 -4.70
N ALA A 68 9.10 -7.35 -4.72
CA ALA A 68 10.41 -7.31 -5.35
C ALA A 68 11.50 -7.96 -4.47
N GLY A 69 11.22 -8.19 -3.19
CA GLY A 69 12.18 -8.75 -2.23
C GLY A 69 11.60 -9.86 -1.37
N VAL A 70 12.46 -10.79 -0.97
CA VAL A 70 12.17 -11.84 0.01
C VAL A 70 13.14 -11.72 1.17
N ALA A 71 12.69 -12.07 2.37
CA ALA A 71 13.55 -12.16 3.55
C ALA A 71 13.93 -13.63 3.79
N ILE A 72 15.24 -13.91 3.84
CA ILE A 72 15.78 -15.25 4.09
C ILE A 72 16.43 -15.24 5.47
N TYR A 73 16.08 -16.23 6.28
CA TYR A 73 16.59 -16.40 7.65
C TYR A 73 17.12 -17.81 7.87
N ARG A 74 18.04 -17.97 8.81
CA ARG A 74 18.53 -19.27 9.27
C ARG A 74 17.66 -19.77 10.42
N VAL A 75 17.29 -21.06 10.37
CA VAL A 75 16.68 -21.74 11.51
C VAL A 75 17.74 -22.07 12.56
N GLY A 76 17.55 -21.59 13.78
CA GLY A 76 18.44 -21.86 14.91
C GLY A 76 17.96 -23.02 15.78
N ALA A 77 16.65 -23.10 16.07
CA ALA A 77 16.10 -24.16 16.90
C ALA A 77 14.65 -24.49 16.52
N VAL A 78 14.24 -25.73 16.77
CA VAL A 78 12.87 -26.22 16.55
C VAL A 78 12.35 -26.87 17.83
N LYS A 79 11.21 -26.41 18.32
CA LYS A 79 10.55 -26.93 19.53
C LYS A 79 9.18 -27.50 19.19
N ARG A 80 8.93 -28.75 19.56
CA ARG A 80 7.63 -29.44 19.37
C ARG A 80 6.94 -29.65 20.71
N ARG A 81 5.66 -29.26 20.81
CA ARG A 81 4.83 -29.42 22.01
C ARG A 81 3.38 -29.71 21.57
N GLY A 82 2.95 -30.96 21.72
CA GLY A 82 1.69 -31.44 21.15
C GLY A 82 1.67 -31.20 19.63
N ASP A 83 0.56 -30.66 19.12
CA ASP A 83 0.36 -30.38 17.70
C ASP A 83 1.03 -29.07 17.22
N LYS A 84 1.76 -28.37 18.11
CA LYS A 84 2.40 -27.10 17.78
C LYS A 84 3.90 -27.26 17.56
N VAL A 85 4.38 -26.65 16.47
CA VAL A 85 5.80 -26.54 16.12
C VAL A 85 6.21 -25.07 16.21
N TRP A 86 7.28 -24.78 16.95
CA TRP A 86 7.87 -23.46 17.09
C TRP A 86 9.24 -23.45 16.45
N ILE A 87 9.52 -22.46 15.61
CA ILE A 87 10.79 -22.30 14.89
C ILE A 87 11.43 -21.00 15.35
N LEU A 88 12.64 -21.09 15.92
CA LEU A 88 13.48 -19.94 16.21
C LEU A 88 14.32 -19.63 14.97
N THR A 89 14.30 -18.37 14.55
CA THR A 89 15.12 -17.86 13.44
C THR A 89 16.10 -16.80 13.95
N ASP A 90 17.14 -16.52 13.17
CA ASP A 90 18.11 -15.44 13.43
C ASP A 90 17.60 -14.03 13.04
N ALA A 91 16.33 -13.93 12.64
CA ALA A 91 15.71 -12.66 12.30
C ALA A 91 15.85 -11.64 13.44
N PRO A 92 16.24 -10.39 13.15
CA PRO A 92 16.35 -9.36 14.18
C PRO A 92 14.97 -9.09 14.80
N ALA A 93 14.91 -9.08 16.13
CA ALA A 93 13.71 -8.71 16.84
C ALA A 93 13.41 -7.21 16.62
N LYS A 94 12.17 -6.87 16.29
CA LYS A 94 11.72 -5.48 16.30
C LYS A 94 11.53 -5.05 17.76
N SER A 95 12.41 -4.19 18.29
CA SER A 95 12.13 -3.51 19.55
C SER A 95 11.04 -2.46 19.32
N ARG A 96 9.85 -2.68 19.86
CA ARG A 96 8.87 -1.60 19.99
C ARG A 96 9.25 -0.80 21.24
N GLY A 97 9.88 0.36 21.05
CA GLY A 97 9.98 1.34 22.12
C GLY A 97 8.58 1.77 22.51
N ARG A 98 8.09 1.30 23.68
CA ARG A 98 7.01 2.01 24.36
C ARG A 98 7.65 3.26 24.93
N GLY A 99 7.37 4.41 24.34
CA GLY A 99 7.58 5.69 25.00
C GLY A 99 6.79 5.65 26.31
N VAL A 100 7.50 5.94 27.40
CA VAL A 100 6.92 6.20 28.72
C VAL A 100 6.47 7.66 28.76
#